data_AF-A0A7Y4ZYI4-F1
#
_entry.id   AF-A0A7Y4ZYI4-F1
#
_cell.length_a   1.000
_cell.length_b   1.000
_cell.length_c   1.000
_cell.angle_alpha   90.00
_cell.angle_beta   90.00
_cell.angle_gamma   90.00
#
_symmetry.space_group_name_H-M   'P 1'
#
loop_
_entity.id
_entity.type
_entity.pdbx_description
1 polymer ?
#
loop_
_entity_poly.entity_id
_entity_poly.type
_entity_poly.pdbx_seq_one_letter_code
_entity_poly.pdbx_strand_id
1 'polypeptide(L)'
;MADDVTPSSIKKMGSLRICADPGNMPVTSDKGDGFSNKIATIIAEGMGTHTSYFYRPYLERGLTRQTFDNNECDILMDMTSDDDRMMTTIPVYRSTFVLAHRNDKGITIKSLDDPKLLNDYKVGVFQHSAIRTVLQEHGINRNNTVVRTIAHDADLRPERQPHMDVQLMIDGKLDVAAIWGPMAGWYKTMKNAPIEIVPVNMMDDRTPMEFSLAIGMRKNAKDLKAAIEAVMLKEKDKIKKVLNEYGVPLVKCEDCVVSGDLPSHGAYKPLVRKAYVPLQSDVAALPAMVDDALKQGSTLEWELHNATIARDNTRIEYLLKRGAKINAKDTEGQTPLMVAAKSGDLSVLNGLLEYKANPNAQDNDGWTAAMYAVRSNEPKIFRLLGKHKADFNLTNKDGVTALAMAVNDNKANAAVAMLDNNANPDFAMGAGKYNALMLAVTKGNQTLAQTLLQYKANPNAKNAGGVTPLMIAAHKDQDMIVSLLLKAGAKVEMKDDEGKTALVIAKENDAQKALIQLQSAK
;
A
#
# COMPACT_ATOMS: atom_id res chain seq x y z
N MET A 1 23.49 29.22 -34.06
CA MET A 1 24.48 28.25 -33.58
C MET A 1 23.71 27.28 -32.70
N ALA A 2 23.37 26.14 -33.29
CA ALA A 2 22.73 25.04 -32.61
C ALA A 2 23.84 24.24 -31.95
N ASP A 3 23.86 24.20 -30.63
CA ASP A 3 24.78 23.33 -29.91
C ASP A 3 24.11 21.98 -29.68
N ASP A 4 24.79 21.01 -30.25
CA ASP A 4 24.54 19.60 -30.42
C ASP A 4 24.66 18.88 -29.06
N VAL A 5 23.52 18.62 -28.41
CA VAL A 5 23.48 17.66 -27.29
C VAL A 5 23.42 16.26 -27.89
N THR A 6 24.59 15.72 -28.21
CA THR A 6 24.74 14.30 -28.53
C THR A 6 24.50 13.46 -27.26
N PRO A 7 23.62 12.43 -27.28
CA PRO A 7 23.41 11.55 -26.14
C PRO A 7 24.54 10.51 -26.08
N SER A 8 25.66 10.85 -25.45
CA SER A 8 26.84 9.98 -25.36
C SER A 8 26.97 9.17 -24.06
N SER A 9 25.93 9.09 -23.22
CA SER A 9 25.98 8.28 -21.98
C SER A 9 24.89 7.22 -21.82
N ILE A 10 24.06 6.96 -22.84
CA ILE A 10 23.21 5.76 -22.82
C ILE A 10 24.09 4.56 -23.13
N LYS A 11 24.62 3.92 -22.07
CA LYS A 11 25.15 2.55 -22.09
C LYS A 11 24.22 1.74 -23.01
N LYS A 12 24.73 1.21 -24.15
CA LYS A 12 23.93 0.45 -25.13
C LYS A 12 23.00 -0.52 -24.39
N MET A 13 21.74 -0.14 -24.21
CA MET A 13 20.76 -0.98 -23.52
C MET A 13 20.49 -2.16 -24.43
N GLY A 14 20.79 -3.37 -23.96
CA GLY A 14 20.61 -4.59 -24.75
C GLY A 14 19.15 -4.76 -25.18
N SER A 15 18.23 -4.74 -24.22
CA SER A 15 16.78 -4.69 -24.42
C SER A 15 16.13 -3.88 -23.31
N LEU A 16 14.97 -3.27 -23.58
CA LEU A 16 14.12 -2.67 -22.56
C LEU A 16 13.29 -3.78 -21.91
N ARG A 17 13.52 -4.09 -20.64
CA ARG A 17 12.82 -5.18 -19.93
C ARG A 17 11.52 -4.67 -19.33
N ILE A 18 10.40 -5.26 -19.73
CA ILE A 18 9.06 -4.88 -19.29
C ILE A 18 8.47 -5.95 -18.38
N CYS A 19 7.97 -5.54 -17.22
CA CYS A 19 7.14 -6.41 -16.40
C CYS A 19 5.72 -6.49 -16.98
N ALA A 20 5.28 -7.70 -17.29
CA ALA A 20 3.99 -7.93 -17.93
C ALA A 20 3.25 -9.12 -17.31
N ASP A 21 1.92 -9.11 -17.48
CA ASP A 21 1.08 -10.26 -17.12
C ASP A 21 0.86 -11.11 -18.38
N PRO A 22 1.12 -12.43 -18.35
CA PRO A 22 1.00 -13.27 -19.53
C PRO A 22 -0.45 -13.43 -20.04
N GLY A 23 -1.48 -13.13 -19.23
CA GLY A 23 -2.88 -13.36 -19.60
C GLY A 23 -3.83 -12.17 -19.41
N ASN A 24 -3.36 -11.03 -18.91
CA ASN A 24 -4.19 -9.87 -18.57
C ASN A 24 -4.63 -9.04 -19.80
N MET A 25 -5.34 -9.66 -20.73
CA MET A 25 -5.94 -8.94 -21.84
C MET A 25 -6.98 -7.93 -21.33
N PRO A 26 -7.06 -6.73 -21.92
CA PRO A 26 -6.33 -6.27 -23.11
C PRO A 26 -4.98 -5.61 -22.84
N VAL A 27 -4.50 -5.62 -21.61
CA VAL A 27 -3.33 -4.85 -21.16
C VAL A 27 -2.03 -5.49 -21.65
N THR A 28 -1.82 -6.77 -21.29
CA THR A 28 -0.65 -7.54 -21.74
C THR A 28 -1.00 -9.01 -21.98
N SER A 29 -0.22 -9.66 -22.85
CA SER A 29 -0.17 -11.12 -22.97
C SER A 29 1.24 -11.62 -23.30
N ASP A 30 1.50 -12.90 -23.07
CA ASP A 30 2.75 -13.59 -23.43
C ASP A 30 3.01 -13.63 -24.94
N LYS A 31 1.95 -13.46 -25.74
CA LYS A 31 1.98 -13.32 -27.21
C LYS A 31 2.26 -11.89 -27.68
N GLY A 32 2.30 -10.93 -26.76
CA GLY A 32 2.50 -9.52 -27.10
C GLY A 32 1.27 -8.85 -27.71
N ASP A 33 0.07 -9.36 -27.44
CA ASP A 33 -1.20 -8.90 -28.02
C ASP A 33 -1.90 -7.83 -27.18
N GLY A 34 -1.35 -7.43 -26.03
CA GLY A 34 -1.93 -6.34 -25.25
C GLY A 34 -1.53 -4.96 -25.78
N PHE A 35 -2.37 -3.95 -25.54
CA PHE A 35 -2.04 -2.58 -25.96
C PHE A 35 -0.76 -2.08 -25.27
N SER A 36 -0.52 -2.47 -24.02
CA SER A 36 0.69 -2.09 -23.29
C SER A 36 1.93 -2.80 -23.83
N ASN A 37 1.79 -4.02 -24.37
CA ASN A 37 2.87 -4.65 -25.15
C ASN A 37 3.19 -3.81 -26.40
N LYS A 38 2.18 -3.42 -27.18
CA LYS A 38 2.39 -2.63 -28.41
C LYS A 38 3.01 -1.26 -28.13
N ILE A 39 2.56 -0.58 -27.07
CA ILE A 39 3.13 0.70 -26.63
C ILE A 39 4.58 0.53 -26.18
N ALA A 40 4.88 -0.52 -25.41
CA ALA A 40 6.25 -0.82 -25.01
C ALA A 40 7.16 -1.10 -26.21
N THR A 41 6.66 -1.78 -27.25
CA THR A 41 7.39 -1.99 -28.51
C THR A 41 7.69 -0.67 -29.22
N ILE A 42 6.71 0.23 -29.34
CA ILE A 42 6.91 1.57 -29.92
C ILE A 42 8.02 2.33 -29.17
N ILE A 43 8.00 2.26 -27.84
CA ILE A 43 9.00 2.95 -26.99
C ILE A 43 10.39 2.34 -27.20
N ALA A 44 10.52 1.02 -27.14
CA ALA A 44 11.81 0.34 -27.31
C ALA A 44 12.42 0.63 -28.70
N GLU A 45 11.61 0.52 -29.77
CA GLU A 45 12.06 0.81 -31.13
C GLU A 45 12.49 2.28 -31.29
N GLY A 46 11.73 3.21 -30.71
CA GLY A 46 12.08 4.63 -30.72
C GLY A 46 13.34 4.96 -29.92
N MET A 47 13.69 4.13 -28.93
CA MET A 47 14.97 4.19 -28.20
C MET A 47 16.12 3.46 -28.94
N GLY A 48 15.86 2.86 -30.10
CA GLY A 48 16.86 2.09 -30.85
C GLY A 48 17.19 0.73 -30.22
N THR A 49 16.26 0.15 -29.46
CA THR A 49 16.39 -1.17 -28.83
C THR A 49 15.15 -2.03 -29.11
N HIS A 50 15.06 -3.19 -28.48
CA HIS A 50 13.91 -4.09 -28.56
C HIS A 50 13.36 -4.39 -27.16
N THR A 51 12.12 -4.85 -27.10
CA THR A 51 11.48 -5.26 -25.84
C THR A 51 11.92 -6.66 -25.44
N SER A 52 12.14 -6.88 -24.16
CA SER A 52 12.10 -8.21 -23.54
C SER A 52 11.13 -8.20 -22.37
N TYR A 53 10.51 -9.33 -22.06
CA TYR A 53 9.41 -9.38 -21.09
C TYR A 53 9.75 -10.30 -19.93
N PHE A 54 9.46 -9.82 -18.73
CA PHE A 54 9.42 -10.62 -17.51
C PHE A 54 7.96 -10.87 -17.16
N TYR A 55 7.44 -12.04 -17.57
CA TYR A 55 6.06 -12.42 -17.34
C TYR A 55 5.88 -13.02 -15.95
N ARG A 56 4.99 -12.42 -15.16
CA ARG A 56 4.47 -12.98 -13.92
C ARG A 56 3.02 -12.54 -13.69
N PRO A 57 2.16 -13.34 -13.06
CA PRO A 57 0.82 -12.89 -12.69
C PRO A 57 0.88 -11.64 -11.81
N TYR A 58 -0.04 -10.70 -12.01
CA TYR A 58 -0.06 -9.42 -11.29
C TYR A 58 -0.09 -9.58 -9.76
N LEU A 59 -0.80 -10.60 -9.24
CA LEU A 59 -0.89 -10.84 -7.80
C LEU A 59 0.39 -11.45 -7.21
N GLU A 60 1.10 -12.31 -7.95
CA GLU A 60 2.42 -12.80 -7.54
C GLU A 60 3.51 -11.72 -7.61
N ARG A 61 3.25 -10.64 -8.36
CA ARG A 61 4.10 -9.44 -8.41
C ARG A 61 3.95 -8.51 -7.21
N GLY A 62 3.14 -8.87 -6.21
CA GLY A 62 3.17 -8.29 -4.86
C GLY A 62 3.56 -6.80 -4.82
N LEU A 63 2.73 -5.92 -5.41
CA LEU A 63 2.78 -4.47 -5.24
C LEU A 63 4.21 -3.89 -5.11
N THR A 64 4.97 -3.88 -6.21
CA THR A 64 6.08 -2.93 -6.49
C THR A 64 7.27 -2.90 -5.53
N ARG A 65 7.21 -3.59 -4.38
CA ARG A 65 8.20 -3.48 -3.30
C ARG A 65 9.46 -4.28 -3.56
N GLN A 66 9.42 -5.25 -4.48
CA GLN A 66 10.56 -6.11 -4.78
C GLN A 66 10.88 -6.23 -6.26
N THR A 67 9.93 -6.01 -7.17
CA THR A 67 10.17 -6.19 -8.62
C THR A 67 11.34 -5.35 -9.14
N PHE A 68 11.36 -4.06 -8.77
CA PHE A 68 12.46 -3.19 -9.14
C PHE A 68 13.71 -3.47 -8.31
N ASP A 69 13.58 -3.75 -7.02
CA ASP A 69 14.71 -4.03 -6.12
C ASP A 69 15.44 -5.34 -6.50
N ASN A 70 14.73 -6.33 -7.04
CA ASN A 70 15.25 -7.61 -7.53
C ASN A 70 15.81 -7.54 -8.96
N ASN A 71 15.75 -6.38 -9.61
CA ASN A 71 16.20 -6.20 -10.98
C ASN A 71 15.52 -7.10 -12.02
N GLU A 72 14.23 -7.37 -11.82
CA GLU A 72 13.43 -8.23 -12.71
C GLU A 72 13.04 -7.53 -14.02
N CYS A 73 12.73 -6.23 -13.97
CA CYS A 73 12.43 -5.42 -15.16
C CYS A 73 12.87 -3.96 -14.98
N ASP A 74 12.93 -3.23 -16.09
CA ASP A 74 13.29 -1.81 -16.14
C ASP A 74 12.05 -0.92 -15.99
N ILE A 75 10.92 -1.34 -16.57
CA ILE A 75 9.66 -0.59 -16.54
C ILE A 75 8.44 -1.45 -16.24
N LEU A 76 7.41 -0.79 -15.71
CA LEU A 76 6.07 -1.33 -15.48
C LEU A 76 5.04 -0.40 -16.14
N MET A 77 4.22 -0.96 -17.03
CA MET A 77 3.19 -0.21 -17.73
C MET A 77 1.97 0.04 -16.82
N ASP A 78 1.19 1.06 -17.14
CA ASP A 78 -0.12 1.36 -16.56
C ASP A 78 -0.13 1.57 -15.03
N MET A 79 0.89 2.26 -14.54
CA MET A 79 0.98 2.71 -13.16
C MET A 79 0.27 4.03 -12.96
N THR A 80 -0.33 4.27 -11.80
CA THR A 80 -0.93 5.60 -11.53
C THR A 80 0.17 6.65 -11.49
N SER A 81 -0.05 7.80 -12.13
CA SER A 81 1.00 8.81 -12.29
C SER A 81 1.50 9.43 -10.97
N ASP A 82 0.71 9.29 -9.90
CA ASP A 82 0.95 9.76 -8.54
C ASP A 82 1.45 8.67 -7.57
N ASP A 83 1.92 7.51 -8.08
CA ASP A 83 2.40 6.42 -7.23
C ASP A 83 3.74 6.74 -6.55
N ASP A 84 3.69 7.19 -5.30
CA ASP A 84 4.85 7.53 -4.46
C ASP A 84 5.84 6.38 -4.21
N ARG A 85 5.49 5.13 -4.54
CA ARG A 85 6.38 3.97 -4.36
C ARG A 85 7.45 3.89 -5.43
N MET A 86 7.26 4.55 -6.58
CA MET A 86 8.17 4.48 -7.73
C MET A 86 8.34 5.84 -8.40
N MET A 87 9.19 5.90 -9.44
CA MET A 87 9.22 7.03 -10.36
C MET A 87 8.29 6.72 -11.52
N THR A 88 7.49 7.70 -11.94
CA THR A 88 6.57 7.59 -13.07
C THR A 88 6.95 8.60 -14.15
N THR A 89 6.65 8.28 -15.41
CA THR A 89 6.64 9.26 -16.50
C THR A 89 5.48 10.25 -16.32
N ILE A 90 5.46 11.31 -17.14
CA ILE A 90 4.19 11.98 -17.46
C ILE A 90 3.16 10.93 -17.90
N PRO A 91 1.87 11.13 -17.61
CA PRO A 91 0.83 10.18 -17.99
C PRO A 91 0.86 9.87 -19.49
N VAL A 92 0.80 8.59 -19.85
CA VAL A 92 0.61 8.16 -21.24
C VAL A 92 -0.81 8.53 -21.69
N TYR A 93 -1.81 8.19 -20.88
CA TYR A 93 -3.22 8.46 -21.15
C TYR A 93 -4.03 8.53 -19.86
N ARG A 94 -5.28 9.01 -19.95
CA ARG A 94 -6.27 8.93 -18.88
C ARG A 94 -7.47 8.11 -19.36
N SER A 95 -7.96 7.21 -18.52
CA SER A 95 -9.20 6.47 -18.79
C SER A 95 -10.08 6.43 -17.55
N THR A 96 -11.21 5.75 -17.65
CA THR A 96 -12.28 5.77 -16.65
C THR A 96 -12.90 4.39 -16.46
N PHE A 97 -13.51 4.17 -15.30
CA PHE A 97 -14.45 3.08 -15.13
C PHE A 97 -15.69 3.30 -16.01
N VAL A 98 -16.33 2.19 -16.37
CA VAL A 98 -17.51 2.19 -17.23
C VAL A 98 -18.55 1.19 -16.74
N LEU A 99 -19.80 1.42 -17.11
CA LEU A 99 -20.86 0.43 -17.10
C LEU A 99 -21.03 -0.08 -18.54
N ALA A 100 -20.78 -1.36 -18.76
CA ALA A 100 -20.97 -2.00 -20.05
C ALA A 100 -22.21 -2.90 -20.02
N HIS A 101 -23.03 -2.83 -21.07
CA HIS A 101 -24.21 -3.68 -21.24
C HIS A 101 -24.42 -4.02 -22.72
N ARG A 102 -25.25 -5.02 -23.03
CA ARG A 102 -25.57 -5.36 -24.42
C ARG A 102 -26.50 -4.30 -25.05
N ASN A 103 -26.30 -4.06 -26.34
CA ASN A 103 -27.12 -3.12 -27.13
C ASN A 103 -28.58 -3.59 -27.28
N ASP A 104 -28.81 -4.90 -27.29
CA ASP A 104 -30.12 -5.50 -27.55
C ASP A 104 -31.04 -5.56 -26.31
N LYS A 105 -30.56 -5.11 -25.15
CA LYS A 105 -31.30 -5.17 -23.88
C LYS A 105 -32.12 -3.92 -23.57
N GLY A 106 -31.99 -2.85 -24.36
CA GLY A 106 -32.68 -1.58 -24.10
C GLY A 106 -32.35 -0.99 -22.72
N ILE A 107 -31.16 -1.27 -22.20
CA ILE A 107 -30.66 -0.71 -20.94
C ILE A 107 -30.23 0.73 -21.21
N THR A 108 -30.57 1.65 -20.32
CA THR A 108 -30.14 3.04 -20.39
C THR A 108 -29.84 3.50 -18.98
N ILE A 109 -28.58 3.81 -18.71
CA ILE A 109 -28.11 4.23 -17.39
C ILE A 109 -27.53 5.64 -17.52
N LYS A 110 -28.14 6.60 -16.82
CA LYS A 110 -27.70 8.02 -16.86
C LYS A 110 -27.08 8.51 -15.56
N SER A 111 -27.30 7.78 -14.46
CA SER A 111 -26.78 8.09 -13.13
C SER A 111 -26.49 6.80 -12.37
N LEU A 112 -25.58 6.86 -11.39
CA LEU A 112 -25.37 5.79 -10.43
C LEU A 112 -26.55 5.63 -9.45
N ASP A 113 -27.46 6.61 -9.39
CA ASP A 113 -28.72 6.54 -8.65
C ASP A 113 -29.87 5.89 -9.43
N ASP A 114 -29.62 5.33 -10.62
CA ASP A 114 -30.66 4.71 -11.43
C ASP A 114 -31.34 3.54 -10.67
N PRO A 115 -32.67 3.58 -10.43
CA PRO A 115 -33.33 2.56 -9.62
C PRO A 115 -33.18 1.15 -10.16
N LYS A 116 -33.12 0.97 -11.50
CA LYS A 116 -32.94 -0.35 -12.11
C LYS A 116 -31.51 -0.82 -11.93
N LEU A 117 -30.51 0.06 -12.05
CA LEU A 117 -29.12 -0.27 -11.72
C LEU A 117 -28.99 -0.72 -10.27
N LEU A 118 -29.66 -0.01 -9.35
CA LEU A 118 -29.53 -0.28 -7.92
C LEU A 118 -30.28 -1.52 -7.45
N ASN A 119 -31.37 -1.89 -8.10
CA ASN A 119 -32.28 -2.94 -7.60
C ASN A 119 -32.57 -4.08 -8.57
N ASP A 120 -32.60 -3.83 -9.88
CA ASP A 120 -33.14 -4.77 -10.86
C ASP A 120 -32.04 -5.51 -11.64
N TYR A 121 -31.01 -4.77 -12.07
CA TYR A 121 -29.92 -5.32 -12.88
C TYR A 121 -28.95 -6.14 -12.06
N LYS A 122 -28.52 -7.26 -12.61
CA LYS A 122 -27.43 -8.06 -12.07
C LYS A 122 -26.10 -7.48 -12.50
N VAL A 123 -25.37 -6.87 -11.56
CA VAL A 123 -24.15 -6.09 -11.83
C VAL A 123 -22.90 -6.84 -11.41
N GLY A 124 -21.99 -7.10 -12.35
CA GLY A 124 -20.66 -7.64 -12.06
C GLY A 124 -19.67 -6.55 -11.67
N VAL A 125 -18.91 -6.76 -10.59
CA VAL A 125 -17.88 -5.84 -10.08
C VAL A 125 -16.66 -6.60 -9.55
N PHE A 126 -15.49 -5.95 -9.53
CA PHE A 126 -14.31 -6.47 -8.85
C PHE A 126 -14.24 -6.04 -7.38
N GLN A 127 -13.75 -6.94 -6.52
CA GLN A 127 -13.67 -6.76 -5.06
C GLN A 127 -13.06 -5.42 -4.61
N HIS A 128 -12.00 -4.97 -5.30
CA HIS A 128 -11.22 -3.79 -4.94
C HIS A 128 -11.41 -2.60 -5.90
N SER A 129 -12.36 -2.66 -6.84
CA SER A 129 -12.55 -1.56 -7.79
C SER A 129 -13.22 -0.36 -7.12
N ALA A 130 -12.82 0.86 -7.52
CA ALA A 130 -13.45 2.09 -7.05
C ALA A 130 -14.95 2.11 -7.40
N ILE A 131 -15.32 1.67 -8.61
CA ILE A 131 -16.73 1.59 -9.04
C ILE A 131 -17.60 0.75 -8.10
N ARG A 132 -17.07 -0.34 -7.52
CA ARG A 132 -17.80 -1.16 -6.54
C ARG A 132 -18.12 -0.35 -5.29
N THR A 133 -17.12 0.36 -4.76
CA THR A 133 -17.28 1.21 -3.58
C THR A 133 -18.32 2.30 -3.84
N VAL A 134 -18.23 2.97 -4.99
CA VAL A 134 -19.18 4.03 -5.35
C VAL A 134 -20.60 3.47 -5.48
N LEU A 135 -20.81 2.37 -6.20
CA LEU A 135 -22.14 1.74 -6.30
C LEU A 135 -22.71 1.37 -4.92
N GLN A 136 -21.88 0.92 -3.98
CA GLN A 136 -22.30 0.66 -2.60
C GLN A 136 -22.70 1.93 -1.85
N GLU A 137 -21.98 3.03 -2.04
CA GLU A 137 -22.33 4.34 -1.45
C GLU A 137 -23.63 4.91 -2.02
N HIS A 138 -23.95 4.58 -3.28
CA HIS A 138 -25.22 4.88 -3.93
C HIS A 138 -26.33 3.87 -3.60
N GLY A 139 -26.06 2.88 -2.75
CA GLY A 139 -27.08 1.99 -2.19
C GLY A 139 -27.43 0.78 -3.05
N ILE A 140 -26.52 0.32 -3.93
CA ILE A 140 -26.76 -0.90 -4.72
C ILE A 140 -27.08 -2.09 -3.82
N ASN A 141 -28.11 -2.87 -4.19
CA ASN A 141 -28.52 -4.03 -3.42
C ASN A 141 -27.42 -5.10 -3.44
N ARG A 142 -26.97 -5.57 -2.27
CA ARG A 142 -25.94 -6.63 -2.22
C ARG A 142 -26.36 -7.90 -2.95
N ASN A 143 -27.66 -8.19 -3.04
CA ASN A 143 -28.18 -9.39 -3.68
C ASN A 143 -28.14 -9.34 -5.21
N ASN A 144 -28.09 -8.15 -5.84
CA ASN A 144 -27.97 -8.02 -7.29
C ASN A 144 -26.50 -7.82 -7.75
N THR A 145 -25.57 -7.70 -6.81
CA THR A 145 -24.15 -7.47 -7.08
C THR A 145 -23.37 -8.80 -7.09
N VAL A 146 -22.73 -9.11 -8.21
CA VAL A 146 -21.80 -10.25 -8.34
C VAL A 146 -20.38 -9.76 -8.17
N VAL A 147 -19.80 -10.00 -6.99
CA VAL A 147 -18.41 -9.60 -6.69
C VAL A 147 -17.45 -10.68 -7.16
N ARG A 148 -16.55 -10.33 -8.08
CA ARG A 148 -15.45 -11.18 -8.51
C ARG A 148 -14.18 -10.87 -7.73
N THR A 149 -13.49 -11.94 -7.35
CA THR A 149 -12.20 -11.89 -6.66
C THR A 149 -11.10 -11.91 -7.71
N ILE A 150 -10.06 -11.12 -7.50
CA ILE A 150 -8.86 -11.19 -8.34
C ILE A 150 -8.14 -12.50 -7.98
N ALA A 151 -8.00 -13.41 -8.94
CA ALA A 151 -7.39 -14.72 -8.72
C ALA A 151 -5.87 -14.66 -8.99
N HIS A 152 -5.07 -15.27 -8.10
CA HIS A 152 -3.62 -15.29 -8.22
C HIS A 152 -3.10 -16.07 -9.42
N ASP A 153 -3.92 -16.98 -9.95
CA ASP A 153 -3.61 -17.88 -11.05
C ASP A 153 -4.52 -17.64 -12.28
N ALA A 154 -4.92 -16.38 -12.48
CA ALA A 154 -5.73 -16.00 -13.64
C ALA A 154 -5.01 -16.22 -14.99
N ASP A 155 -3.68 -16.34 -14.98
CA ASP A 155 -2.86 -16.75 -16.13
C ASP A 155 -3.10 -18.22 -16.52
N LEU A 156 -3.23 -19.11 -15.53
CA LEU A 156 -3.55 -20.53 -15.74
C LEU A 156 -5.04 -20.76 -15.98
N ARG A 157 -5.87 -19.80 -15.57
CA ARG A 157 -7.34 -19.88 -15.61
C ARG A 157 -7.92 -18.65 -16.29
N PRO A 158 -7.98 -18.62 -17.64
CA PRO A 158 -8.44 -17.46 -18.40
C PRO A 158 -9.84 -16.98 -18.01
N GLU A 159 -10.71 -17.88 -17.56
CA GLU A 159 -12.05 -17.55 -17.09
C GLU A 159 -12.05 -16.66 -15.83
N ARG A 160 -10.92 -16.59 -15.12
CA ARG A 160 -10.70 -15.77 -13.92
C ARG A 160 -10.10 -14.40 -14.22
N GLN A 161 -9.79 -14.10 -15.47
CA GLN A 161 -9.25 -12.81 -15.87
C GLN A 161 -10.25 -11.66 -15.59
N PRO A 162 -9.75 -10.44 -15.29
CA PRO A 162 -10.62 -9.32 -14.94
C PRO A 162 -11.63 -8.97 -16.04
N HIS A 163 -11.21 -8.99 -17.31
CA HIS A 163 -12.10 -8.65 -18.43
C HIS A 163 -13.32 -9.58 -18.57
N MET A 164 -13.31 -10.76 -17.94
CA MET A 164 -14.37 -11.77 -18.08
C MET A 164 -15.73 -11.33 -17.53
N ASP A 165 -15.84 -10.28 -16.72
CA ASP A 165 -17.16 -9.71 -16.37
C ASP A 165 -17.90 -9.20 -17.61
N VAL A 166 -17.18 -8.68 -18.61
CA VAL A 166 -17.78 -8.28 -19.89
C VAL A 166 -18.28 -9.50 -20.64
N GLN A 167 -17.53 -10.61 -20.64
CA GLN A 167 -17.97 -11.86 -21.25
C GLN A 167 -19.21 -12.43 -20.56
N LEU A 168 -19.23 -12.47 -19.22
CA LEU A 168 -20.38 -12.95 -18.45
C LEU A 168 -21.63 -12.10 -18.72
N MET A 169 -21.46 -10.80 -18.93
CA MET A 169 -22.53 -9.90 -19.35
C MET A 169 -23.01 -10.21 -20.77
N ILE A 170 -22.10 -10.41 -21.73
CA ILE A 170 -22.45 -10.82 -23.11
C ILE A 170 -23.22 -12.16 -23.11
N ASP A 171 -22.77 -13.12 -22.30
CA ASP A 171 -23.38 -14.45 -22.13
C ASP A 171 -24.75 -14.40 -21.42
N GLY A 172 -25.19 -13.21 -20.94
CA GLY A 172 -26.46 -13.03 -20.25
C GLY A 172 -26.46 -13.51 -18.80
N LYS A 173 -25.29 -13.76 -18.21
CA LYS A 173 -25.15 -14.11 -16.78
C LYS A 173 -25.16 -12.88 -15.87
N LEU A 174 -24.84 -11.72 -16.43
CA LEU A 174 -24.93 -10.39 -15.85
C LEU A 174 -25.71 -9.49 -16.82
N ASP A 175 -26.39 -8.48 -16.29
CA ASP A 175 -27.01 -7.44 -17.13
C ASP A 175 -26.02 -6.30 -17.42
N VAL A 176 -25.17 -5.98 -16.43
CA VAL A 176 -24.21 -4.88 -16.48
C VAL A 176 -22.86 -5.34 -15.95
N ALA A 177 -21.78 -4.99 -16.64
CA ALA A 177 -20.40 -5.13 -16.16
C ALA A 177 -19.85 -3.75 -15.76
N ALA A 178 -19.63 -3.55 -14.45
CA ALA A 178 -19.02 -2.35 -13.88
C ALA A 178 -17.51 -2.55 -13.77
N ILE A 179 -16.76 -2.06 -14.76
CA ILE A 179 -15.37 -2.48 -15.01
C ILE A 179 -14.48 -1.33 -15.49
N TRP A 180 -13.16 -1.53 -15.47
CA TRP A 180 -12.20 -0.60 -16.05
C TRP A 180 -12.40 -0.47 -17.56
N GLY A 181 -12.49 0.77 -18.06
CA GLY A 181 -12.87 1.10 -19.43
C GLY A 181 -12.14 0.32 -20.53
N PRO A 182 -10.81 0.23 -20.54
CA PRO A 182 -10.06 -0.55 -21.53
C PRO A 182 -10.55 -1.99 -21.70
N MET A 183 -10.98 -2.64 -20.61
CA MET A 183 -11.46 -4.03 -20.67
C MET A 183 -12.75 -4.13 -21.50
N ALA A 184 -13.71 -3.22 -21.29
CA ALA A 184 -14.93 -3.17 -22.10
C ALA A 184 -14.65 -2.69 -23.53
N GLY A 185 -13.78 -1.69 -23.68
CA GLY A 185 -13.34 -1.14 -24.97
C GLY A 185 -12.84 -2.22 -25.93
N TRP A 186 -11.98 -3.11 -25.42
CA TRP A 186 -11.43 -4.22 -26.19
C TRP A 186 -12.49 -5.18 -26.71
N TYR A 187 -13.51 -5.49 -25.91
CA TYR A 187 -14.64 -6.30 -26.38
C TYR A 187 -15.40 -5.58 -27.50
N LYS A 188 -15.62 -4.28 -27.35
CA LYS A 188 -16.35 -3.49 -28.34
C LYS A 188 -15.61 -3.40 -29.69
N THR A 189 -14.32 -3.11 -29.69
CA THR A 189 -13.56 -2.86 -30.93
C THR A 189 -12.83 -4.08 -31.47
N MET A 190 -12.10 -4.81 -30.63
CA MET A 190 -11.26 -5.93 -31.08
C MET A 190 -12.05 -7.24 -31.17
N LYS A 191 -13.09 -7.41 -30.36
CA LYS A 191 -14.00 -8.56 -30.42
C LYS A 191 -15.31 -8.27 -31.16
N ASN A 192 -15.53 -7.02 -31.61
CA ASN A 192 -16.77 -6.58 -32.26
C ASN A 192 -18.05 -6.98 -31.48
N ALA A 193 -17.97 -6.96 -30.14
CA ALA A 193 -19.10 -7.33 -29.30
C ALA A 193 -20.20 -6.25 -29.36
N PRO A 194 -21.49 -6.63 -29.42
CA PRO A 194 -22.61 -5.69 -29.52
C PRO A 194 -22.93 -5.08 -28.14
N ILE A 195 -22.00 -4.29 -27.61
CA ILE A 195 -22.09 -3.68 -26.29
C ILE A 195 -22.05 -2.15 -26.35
N GLU A 196 -22.74 -1.55 -25.40
CA GLU A 196 -22.71 -0.13 -25.10
C GLU A 196 -21.80 0.07 -23.88
N ILE A 197 -21.08 1.18 -23.88
CA ILE A 197 -20.13 1.53 -22.83
C ILE A 197 -20.54 2.92 -22.34
N VAL A 198 -20.89 2.99 -21.05
CA VAL A 198 -21.28 4.23 -20.38
C VAL A 198 -20.15 4.65 -19.44
N PRO A 199 -19.37 5.70 -19.77
CA PRO A 199 -18.37 6.27 -18.87
C PRO A 199 -19.01 6.81 -17.59
N VAL A 200 -18.43 6.49 -16.43
CA VAL A 200 -19.00 6.91 -15.14
C VAL A 200 -18.19 8.00 -14.42
N ASN A 201 -17.13 8.52 -15.03
CA ASN A 201 -16.31 9.56 -14.40
C ASN A 201 -17.07 10.85 -14.11
N MET A 202 -18.16 11.12 -14.83
CA MET A 202 -19.00 12.30 -14.61
C MET A 202 -20.16 12.05 -13.63
N MET A 203 -20.28 10.84 -13.07
CA MET A 203 -21.45 10.44 -12.27
C MET A 203 -21.23 10.43 -10.75
N ASP A 204 -20.00 10.64 -10.27
CA ASP A 204 -19.70 10.86 -8.85
C ASP A 204 -18.67 11.98 -8.69
N ASP A 205 -18.84 12.80 -7.64
CA ASP A 205 -18.01 13.97 -7.38
C ASP A 205 -16.92 13.74 -6.33
N ARG A 206 -16.89 12.57 -5.67
CA ARG A 206 -16.14 12.36 -4.43
C ARG A 206 -15.04 11.33 -4.60
N THR A 207 -15.34 10.21 -5.25
CA THR A 207 -14.42 9.11 -5.50
C THR A 207 -13.89 9.21 -6.92
N PRO A 208 -12.56 9.32 -7.13
CA PRO A 208 -11.99 9.32 -8.45
C PRO A 208 -12.39 8.08 -9.27
N MET A 209 -13.01 8.32 -10.42
CA MET A 209 -13.44 7.30 -11.36
C MET A 209 -12.65 7.32 -12.66
N GLU A 210 -11.81 8.34 -12.86
CA GLU A 210 -10.82 8.46 -13.92
C GLU A 210 -9.39 8.44 -13.36
N PHE A 211 -8.46 7.79 -14.07
CA PHE A 211 -7.08 7.61 -13.63
C PHE A 211 -6.11 7.89 -14.77
N SER A 212 -5.11 8.71 -14.46
CA SER A 212 -3.96 9.00 -15.33
C SER A 212 -2.95 7.87 -15.19
N LEU A 213 -2.69 7.15 -16.29
CA LEU A 213 -1.79 6.00 -16.30
C LEU A 213 -0.46 6.37 -16.98
N ALA A 214 0.64 6.03 -16.32
CA ALA A 214 2.01 6.34 -16.65
C ALA A 214 2.87 5.07 -16.67
N ILE A 215 4.15 5.22 -17.04
CA ILE A 215 5.13 4.14 -17.00
C ILE A 215 5.97 4.28 -15.74
N GLY A 216 5.93 3.25 -14.89
CA GLY A 216 6.66 3.16 -13.64
C GLY A 216 8.07 2.59 -13.80
N MET A 217 9.02 3.09 -13.00
CA MET A 217 10.42 2.64 -12.96
C MET A 217 11.06 2.95 -11.60
N ARG A 218 12.32 2.56 -11.41
CA ARG A 218 13.08 2.86 -10.19
C ARG A 218 13.17 4.36 -9.90
N LYS A 219 13.14 4.73 -8.62
CA LYS A 219 13.24 6.13 -8.15
C LYS A 219 14.49 6.89 -8.60
N ASN A 220 15.55 6.20 -9.00
CA ASN A 220 16.79 6.81 -9.48
C ASN A 220 16.98 6.71 -11.00
N ALA A 221 16.04 6.13 -11.75
CA ALA A 221 16.16 5.91 -13.20
C ALA A 221 15.82 7.17 -14.04
N LYS A 222 16.42 8.31 -13.71
CA LYS A 222 16.11 9.61 -14.34
C LYS A 222 16.40 9.63 -15.84
N ASP A 223 17.51 9.04 -16.27
CA ASP A 223 17.89 9.02 -17.69
C ASP A 223 16.95 8.13 -18.52
N LEU A 224 16.52 6.99 -17.94
CA LEU A 224 15.53 6.11 -18.55
C LEU A 224 14.18 6.82 -18.69
N LYS A 225 13.73 7.52 -17.64
CA LYS A 225 12.52 8.34 -17.68
C LYS A 225 12.58 9.34 -18.83
N ALA A 226 13.66 10.13 -18.90
CA ALA A 226 13.82 11.16 -19.93
C ALA A 226 13.83 10.56 -21.35
N ALA A 227 14.52 9.43 -21.55
CA ALA A 227 14.55 8.74 -22.84
C ALA A 227 13.15 8.23 -23.26
N ILE A 228 12.42 7.61 -22.33
CA ILE A 228 11.07 7.10 -22.58
C ILE A 228 10.12 8.24 -22.91
N GLU A 229 10.14 9.33 -22.13
CA GLU A 229 9.26 10.49 -22.35
C GLU A 229 9.53 11.17 -23.69
N ALA A 230 10.80 11.30 -24.10
CA ALA A 230 11.16 11.83 -25.40
C ALA A 230 10.56 11.00 -26.55
N VAL A 231 10.62 9.67 -26.45
CA VAL A 231 9.99 8.78 -27.45
C VAL A 231 8.48 8.85 -27.39
N MET A 232 7.88 8.84 -26.19
CA MET A 232 6.43 8.94 -26.03
C MET A 232 5.87 10.21 -26.69
N LEU A 233 6.52 11.36 -26.49
CA LEU A 233 6.12 12.63 -27.10
C LEU A 233 6.33 12.63 -28.62
N LYS A 234 7.43 12.05 -29.11
CA LYS A 234 7.72 11.93 -30.54
C LYS A 234 6.75 11.00 -31.27
N GLU A 235 6.42 9.86 -30.67
CA GLU A 235 5.63 8.77 -31.27
C GLU A 235 4.17 8.77 -30.77
N LYS A 236 3.70 9.88 -30.20
CA LYS A 236 2.36 10.02 -29.58
C LYS A 236 1.22 9.58 -30.49
N ASP A 237 1.32 9.79 -31.79
CA ASP A 237 0.27 9.42 -32.75
C ASP A 237 0.17 7.90 -32.94
N LYS A 238 1.31 7.19 -32.89
CA LYS A 238 1.33 5.72 -32.90
C LYS A 238 0.74 5.17 -31.61
N ILE A 239 1.08 5.77 -30.47
CA ILE A 239 0.52 5.39 -29.17
C ILE A 239 -1.00 5.62 -29.15
N LYS A 240 -1.47 6.78 -29.63
CA LYS A 240 -2.90 7.10 -29.76
C LYS A 240 -3.63 6.10 -30.66
N LYS A 241 -3.02 5.73 -31.79
CA LYS A 241 -3.58 4.73 -32.70
C LYS A 241 -3.80 3.39 -31.99
N VAL A 242 -2.81 2.90 -31.24
CA VAL A 242 -2.94 1.66 -30.46
C VAL A 242 -4.09 1.77 -29.45
N LEU A 243 -4.14 2.83 -28.64
CA LEU A 243 -5.19 3.01 -27.64
C LEU A 243 -6.60 3.04 -28.27
N ASN A 244 -6.74 3.71 -29.43
CA ASN A 244 -7.99 3.77 -30.18
C ASN A 244 -8.41 2.41 -30.76
N GLU A 245 -7.46 1.63 -31.31
CA GLU A 245 -7.72 0.29 -31.84
C GLU A 245 -8.28 -0.65 -30.75
N TYR A 246 -7.75 -0.55 -29.53
CA TYR A 246 -8.22 -1.32 -28.38
C TYR A 246 -9.46 -0.73 -27.71
N GLY A 247 -10.03 0.34 -28.26
CA GLY A 247 -11.27 0.94 -27.78
C GLY A 247 -11.14 1.55 -26.39
N VAL A 248 -9.94 1.96 -25.97
CA VAL A 248 -9.71 2.57 -24.66
C VAL A 248 -10.59 3.82 -24.53
N PRO A 249 -11.46 3.92 -23.50
CA PRO A 249 -12.24 5.14 -23.26
C PRO A 249 -11.31 6.25 -22.79
N LEU A 250 -10.78 7.05 -23.72
CA LEU A 250 -9.81 8.09 -23.43
C LEU A 250 -10.52 9.34 -22.90
N VAL A 251 -10.12 9.75 -21.69
CA VAL A 251 -10.55 10.99 -21.04
C VAL A 251 -9.64 12.14 -21.46
N LYS A 252 -10.22 13.33 -21.64
CA LYS A 252 -9.49 14.56 -21.93
C LYS A 252 -8.47 14.80 -20.82
N CYS A 253 -7.21 14.99 -21.20
CA CYS A 253 -6.10 15.10 -20.25
C CYS A 253 -5.00 15.98 -20.85
N GLU A 254 -4.87 17.19 -20.30
CA GLU A 254 -3.93 18.20 -20.83
C GLU A 254 -2.47 17.82 -20.59
N ASP A 255 -2.20 17.11 -19.50
CA ASP A 255 -0.85 16.65 -19.12
C ASP A 255 -0.49 15.26 -19.66
N CYS A 256 -1.40 14.61 -20.40
CA CYS A 256 -1.16 13.27 -20.96
C CYS A 256 -0.50 13.37 -22.34
N VAL A 257 0.33 12.38 -22.67
CA VAL A 257 0.87 12.21 -24.03
C VAL A 257 -0.25 12.01 -25.06
N VAL A 258 -1.26 11.23 -24.70
CA VAL A 258 -2.47 11.02 -25.49
C VAL A 258 -3.67 11.52 -24.71
N SER A 259 -4.28 12.60 -25.19
CA SER A 259 -5.59 13.06 -24.73
C SER A 259 -6.72 12.41 -25.53
N GLY A 260 -7.80 12.08 -24.83
CA GLY A 260 -9.06 11.66 -25.42
C GLY A 260 -10.09 12.77 -25.58
N ASP A 261 -11.30 12.33 -25.93
CA ASP A 261 -12.45 13.20 -26.21
C ASP A 261 -13.52 13.13 -25.10
N LEU A 262 -13.47 12.13 -24.21
CA LEU A 262 -14.40 12.07 -23.08
C LEU A 262 -14.13 13.24 -22.14
N PRO A 263 -15.17 13.95 -21.65
CA PRO A 263 -14.99 15.01 -20.66
C PRO A 263 -14.24 14.48 -19.44
N SER A 264 -13.29 15.26 -18.92
CA SER A 264 -12.68 15.01 -17.61
C SER A 264 -13.59 15.59 -16.54
N HIS A 265 -13.71 14.89 -15.41
CA HIS A 265 -14.42 15.39 -14.23
C HIS A 265 -13.74 16.64 -13.66
N GLY A 266 -12.41 16.69 -13.71
CA GLY A 266 -11.60 17.71 -13.05
C GLY A 266 -11.28 17.32 -11.62
N ALA A 267 -11.34 18.29 -10.70
CA ALA A 267 -11.00 18.07 -9.31
C ALA A 267 -12.18 17.44 -8.55
N TYR A 268 -11.95 16.24 -8.02
CA TYR A 268 -12.90 15.58 -7.12
C TYR A 268 -12.95 16.29 -5.77
N LYS A 269 -14.14 16.32 -5.15
CA LYS A 269 -14.35 16.85 -3.80
C LYS A 269 -13.61 15.95 -2.80
N PRO A 270 -12.80 16.51 -1.88
CA PRO A 270 -12.12 15.72 -0.88
C PRO A 270 -13.12 14.85 -0.09
N LEU A 271 -12.89 13.54 -0.09
CA LEU A 271 -13.62 12.62 0.77
C LEU A 271 -13.30 12.93 2.24
N VAL A 272 -14.18 13.68 2.90
CA VAL A 272 -14.23 13.64 4.36
C VAL A 272 -14.77 12.26 4.71
N ARG A 273 -13.88 11.29 5.00
CA ARG A 273 -14.28 10.00 5.55
C ARG A 273 -15.13 10.28 6.77
N LYS A 274 -16.46 10.09 6.67
CA LYS A 274 -17.32 10.11 7.84
C LYS A 274 -16.73 9.10 8.81
N ALA A 275 -16.47 9.53 10.05
CA ALA A 275 -16.03 8.61 11.08
C ALA A 275 -17.05 7.46 11.11
N TYR A 276 -16.57 6.23 10.98
CA TYR A 276 -17.41 5.06 11.20
C TYR A 276 -17.98 5.20 12.62
N VAL A 277 -19.31 5.32 12.73
CA VAL A 277 -20.01 5.30 14.00
C VAL A 277 -20.39 3.85 14.26
N PRO A 278 -19.76 3.17 15.23
CA PRO A 278 -20.12 1.79 15.54
C PRO A 278 -21.58 1.69 15.96
N LEU A 279 -22.32 0.74 15.38
CA LEU A 279 -23.65 0.41 15.85
C LEU A 279 -23.52 -0.12 17.30
N GLN A 280 -24.19 0.51 18.25
CA GLN A 280 -24.27 0.01 19.62
C GLN A 280 -25.46 -0.94 19.73
N SER A 281 -25.28 -2.07 20.43
CA SER A 281 -26.39 -2.98 20.71
C SER A 281 -27.48 -2.29 21.54
N ASP A 282 -28.73 -2.63 21.26
CA ASP A 282 -29.85 -2.26 22.12
C ASP A 282 -29.72 -2.99 23.47
N VAL A 283 -29.60 -2.20 24.55
CA VAL A 283 -29.47 -2.70 25.93
C VAL A 283 -30.60 -3.65 26.30
N ALA A 284 -31.82 -3.42 25.81
CA ALA A 284 -32.97 -4.28 26.11
C ALA A 284 -32.87 -5.65 25.44
N ALA A 285 -32.25 -5.73 24.26
CA ALA A 285 -32.10 -6.95 23.49
C ALA A 285 -30.83 -7.76 23.84
N LEU A 286 -29.83 -7.11 24.46
CA LEU A 286 -28.55 -7.73 24.82
C LEU A 286 -28.68 -9.05 25.59
N PRO A 287 -29.52 -9.18 26.64
CA PRO A 287 -29.62 -10.43 27.38
C PRO A 287 -30.07 -11.60 26.51
N ALA A 288 -31.15 -11.43 25.75
CA ALA A 288 -31.69 -12.48 24.87
C ALA A 288 -30.69 -12.86 23.77
N MET A 289 -30.06 -11.87 23.13
CA MET A 289 -29.06 -12.10 22.09
C MET A 289 -27.85 -12.89 22.62
N VAL A 290 -27.32 -12.54 23.80
CA VAL A 290 -26.20 -13.26 24.40
C VAL A 290 -26.63 -14.66 24.85
N ASP A 291 -27.81 -14.80 25.47
CA ASP A 291 -28.35 -16.10 25.88
C ASP A 291 -28.49 -17.07 24.72
N ASP A 292 -29.00 -16.60 23.59
CA ASP A 292 -29.18 -17.42 22.40
C ASP A 292 -27.85 -17.81 21.76
N ALA A 293 -26.85 -16.91 21.75
CA ALA A 293 -25.50 -17.24 21.31
C ALA A 293 -24.86 -18.33 22.19
N LEU A 294 -25.02 -18.23 23.52
CA LEU A 294 -24.51 -19.24 24.46
C LEU A 294 -25.20 -20.60 24.26
N LYS A 295 -26.52 -20.62 24.02
CA LYS A 295 -27.27 -21.86 23.69
C LYS A 295 -26.77 -22.52 22.40
N GLN A 296 -26.31 -21.71 21.43
CA GLN A 296 -25.74 -22.18 20.17
C GLN A 296 -24.28 -22.64 20.29
N GLY A 297 -23.72 -22.65 21.50
CA GLY A 297 -22.37 -23.14 21.78
C GLY A 297 -21.28 -22.06 21.82
N SER A 298 -21.65 -20.78 21.77
CA SER A 298 -20.70 -19.68 22.01
C SER A 298 -20.32 -19.59 23.49
N THR A 299 -19.25 -18.84 23.80
CA THR A 299 -18.82 -18.54 25.16
C THR A 299 -18.86 -17.03 25.41
N LEU A 300 -18.89 -16.62 26.69
CA LEU A 300 -18.84 -15.19 27.04
C LEU A 300 -17.54 -14.54 26.55
N GLU A 301 -16.42 -15.28 26.58
CA GLU A 301 -15.13 -14.84 26.06
C GLU A 301 -15.16 -14.65 24.54
N TRP A 302 -15.78 -15.58 23.79
CA TRP A 302 -15.93 -15.46 22.35
C TRP A 302 -16.82 -14.27 21.98
N GLU A 303 -17.94 -14.09 22.69
CA GLU A 303 -18.80 -12.93 22.48
C GLU A 303 -18.12 -11.61 22.84
N LEU A 304 -17.19 -11.60 23.81
CA LEU A 304 -16.40 -10.42 24.14
C LEU A 304 -15.46 -10.04 23.01
N HIS A 305 -14.83 -11.03 22.36
CA HIS A 305 -14.05 -10.81 21.14
C HIS A 305 -14.92 -10.27 19.99
N ASN A 306 -16.08 -10.88 19.74
CA ASN A 306 -17.02 -10.41 18.72
C ASN A 306 -17.48 -8.96 18.96
N ALA A 307 -17.82 -8.62 20.21
CA ALA A 307 -18.20 -7.27 20.60
C ALA A 307 -17.06 -6.26 20.41
N THR A 308 -15.82 -6.68 20.69
CA THR A 308 -14.62 -5.87 20.47
C THR A 308 -14.36 -5.60 18.99
N ILE A 309 -14.48 -6.62 18.13
CA ILE A 309 -14.37 -6.49 16.68
C ILE A 309 -15.46 -5.55 16.13
N ALA A 310 -16.68 -5.67 16.67
CA ALA A 310 -17.81 -4.83 16.31
C ALA A 310 -17.75 -3.39 16.87
N ARG A 311 -16.79 -3.10 17.77
CA ARG A 311 -16.65 -1.81 18.48
C ARG A 311 -17.90 -1.42 19.27
N ASP A 312 -18.55 -2.42 19.87
CA ASP A 312 -19.78 -2.28 20.62
C ASP A 312 -19.49 -2.21 22.12
N ASN A 313 -19.18 -1.02 22.62
CA ASN A 313 -18.87 -0.78 24.03
C ASN A 313 -20.02 -1.21 24.96
N THR A 314 -21.26 -1.04 24.51
CA THR A 314 -22.44 -1.42 25.29
C THR A 314 -22.47 -2.93 25.52
N ARG A 315 -22.22 -3.71 24.47
CA ARG A 315 -22.13 -5.16 24.55
C ARG A 315 -20.90 -5.63 25.33
N ILE A 316 -19.75 -4.98 25.15
CA ILE A 316 -18.52 -5.27 25.92
C ILE A 316 -18.79 -5.10 27.42
N GLU A 317 -19.35 -3.96 27.82
CA GLU A 317 -19.67 -3.67 29.22
C GLU A 317 -20.64 -4.72 29.80
N TYR A 318 -21.69 -5.07 29.06
CA TYR A 318 -22.63 -6.11 29.47
C TYR A 318 -21.95 -7.47 29.68
N LEU A 319 -21.12 -7.90 28.74
CA LEU A 319 -20.41 -9.19 28.81
C LEU A 319 -19.44 -9.24 29.99
N LEU A 320 -18.71 -8.14 30.25
CA LEU A 320 -17.80 -8.04 31.40
C LEU A 320 -18.55 -8.09 32.73
N LYS A 321 -19.68 -7.39 32.86
CA LYS A 321 -20.57 -7.49 34.04
C LYS A 321 -21.15 -8.89 34.22
N ARG A 322 -21.33 -9.63 33.12
CA ARG A 322 -21.78 -11.03 33.11
C ARG A 322 -20.66 -12.03 33.41
N GLY A 323 -19.44 -11.57 33.66
CA GLY A 323 -18.32 -12.41 34.07
C GLY A 323 -17.41 -12.88 32.92
N ALA A 324 -17.53 -12.31 31.72
CA ALA A 324 -16.54 -12.54 30.66
C ALA A 324 -15.14 -12.14 31.15
N LYS A 325 -14.14 -12.99 30.90
CA LYS A 325 -12.76 -12.70 31.31
C LYS A 325 -12.14 -11.65 30.38
N ILE A 326 -11.84 -10.47 30.93
CA ILE A 326 -11.28 -9.32 30.17
C ILE A 326 -10.00 -9.64 29.39
N ASN A 327 -9.19 -10.59 29.89
CA ASN A 327 -7.92 -11.02 29.27
C ASN A 327 -8.05 -12.39 28.59
N ALA A 328 -9.26 -12.82 28.23
CA ALA A 328 -9.46 -14.07 27.52
C ALA A 328 -8.73 -14.06 26.18
N LYS A 329 -8.06 -15.16 25.88
CA LYS A 329 -7.29 -15.32 24.65
C LYS A 329 -8.13 -16.04 23.60
N ASP A 330 -8.09 -15.55 22.37
CA ASP A 330 -8.63 -16.27 21.21
C ASP A 330 -7.66 -17.38 20.74
N THR A 331 -7.91 -17.94 19.55
CA THR A 331 -7.09 -19.01 18.96
C THR A 331 -5.67 -18.55 18.58
N GLU A 332 -5.46 -17.25 18.34
CA GLU A 332 -4.15 -16.65 18.07
C GLU A 332 -3.45 -16.20 19.38
N GLY A 333 -4.11 -16.37 20.52
CA GLY A 333 -3.63 -15.89 21.81
C GLY A 333 -3.94 -14.41 22.06
N GLN A 334 -4.67 -13.75 21.16
CA GLN A 334 -4.97 -12.33 21.26
C GLN A 334 -6.01 -12.07 22.35
N THR A 335 -5.82 -10.98 23.10
CA THR A 335 -6.81 -10.48 24.07
C THR A 335 -7.71 -9.43 23.40
N PRO A 336 -8.90 -9.14 23.95
CA PRO A 336 -9.75 -8.05 23.47
C PRO A 336 -8.99 -6.71 23.35
N LEU A 337 -8.08 -6.42 24.28
CA LEU A 337 -7.28 -5.20 24.23
C LEU A 337 -6.34 -5.15 23.01
N MET A 338 -5.77 -6.29 22.59
CA MET A 338 -4.95 -6.37 21.37
C MET A 338 -5.80 -6.18 20.11
N VAL A 339 -6.99 -6.76 20.05
CA VAL A 339 -7.94 -6.58 18.95
C VAL A 339 -8.35 -5.11 18.83
N ALA A 340 -8.66 -4.46 19.95
CA ALA A 340 -8.96 -3.03 20.01
C ALA A 340 -7.76 -2.18 19.52
N ALA A 341 -6.55 -2.49 19.99
CA ALA A 341 -5.33 -1.79 19.59
C ALA A 341 -5.02 -1.92 18.09
N LYS A 342 -5.21 -3.12 17.52
CA LYS A 342 -5.07 -3.39 16.07
C LYS A 342 -6.05 -2.57 15.24
N SER A 343 -7.25 -2.32 15.75
CA SER A 343 -8.31 -1.55 15.08
C SER A 343 -8.13 -0.03 15.19
N GLY A 344 -7.30 0.45 16.12
CA GLY A 344 -7.09 1.87 16.42
C GLY A 344 -8.25 2.56 17.15
N ASP A 345 -9.23 1.80 17.66
CA ASP A 345 -10.39 2.37 18.34
C ASP A 345 -10.06 2.77 19.78
N LEU A 346 -9.82 4.06 20.00
CA LEU A 346 -9.51 4.62 21.31
C LEU A 346 -10.64 4.44 22.33
N SER A 347 -11.89 4.41 21.89
CA SER A 347 -13.04 4.31 22.79
C SER A 347 -13.11 2.92 23.41
N VAL A 348 -13.04 1.89 22.56
CA VAL A 348 -13.01 0.48 22.99
C VAL A 348 -11.75 0.20 23.81
N LEU A 349 -10.59 0.67 23.35
CA LEU A 349 -9.33 0.47 24.05
C LEU A 349 -9.35 1.11 25.45
N ASN A 350 -9.88 2.33 25.58
CA ASN A 350 -10.06 2.99 26.88
C ASN A 350 -11.03 2.23 27.78
N GLY A 351 -12.18 1.79 27.25
CA GLY A 351 -13.16 1.01 28.00
C GLY A 351 -12.55 -0.27 28.59
N LEU A 352 -11.85 -1.06 27.77
CA LEU A 352 -11.18 -2.29 28.22
C LEU A 352 -10.11 -2.01 29.31
N LEU A 353 -9.32 -0.94 29.16
CA LEU A 353 -8.29 -0.54 30.13
C LEU A 353 -8.88 -0.05 31.46
N GLU A 354 -10.02 0.65 31.44
CA GLU A 354 -10.74 1.04 32.66
C GLU A 354 -11.27 -0.19 33.40
N TYR A 355 -11.70 -1.23 32.67
CA TYR A 355 -12.00 -2.58 33.18
C TYR A 355 -10.75 -3.43 33.51
N LYS A 356 -9.57 -2.81 33.62
CA LYS A 356 -8.31 -3.43 34.04
C LYS A 356 -7.83 -4.55 33.12
N ALA A 357 -8.09 -4.46 31.82
CA ALA A 357 -7.39 -5.27 30.83
C ALA A 357 -5.87 -5.12 31.01
N ASN A 358 -5.13 -6.22 30.89
CA ASN A 358 -3.68 -6.23 31.06
C ASN A 358 -2.99 -5.73 29.76
N PRO A 359 -2.38 -4.53 29.73
CA PRO A 359 -1.71 -4.03 28.53
C PRO A 359 -0.44 -4.83 28.17
N ASN A 360 0.08 -5.61 29.12
CA ASN A 360 1.30 -6.40 29.01
C ASN A 360 1.02 -7.88 28.68
N ALA A 361 -0.24 -8.26 28.45
CA ALA A 361 -0.55 -9.58 27.93
C ALA A 361 0.18 -9.78 26.59
N GLN A 362 0.61 -11.02 26.35
CA GLN A 362 1.26 -11.42 25.11
C GLN A 362 0.46 -12.53 24.44
N ASP A 363 0.29 -12.44 23.13
CA ASP A 363 -0.34 -13.49 22.33
C ASP A 363 0.60 -14.68 22.09
N ASN A 364 0.20 -15.60 21.21
CA ASN A 364 1.01 -16.78 20.94
C ASN A 364 2.37 -16.46 20.34
N ASP A 365 2.58 -15.30 19.73
CA ASP A 365 3.85 -14.85 19.14
C ASP A 365 4.58 -13.81 19.99
N GLY A 366 4.13 -13.59 21.22
CA GLY A 366 4.73 -12.63 22.13
C GLY A 366 4.31 -11.19 21.85
N TRP A 367 3.32 -10.94 20.99
CA TRP A 367 2.91 -9.57 20.67
C TRP A 367 2.04 -8.99 21.77
N THR A 368 2.30 -7.72 22.12
CA THR A 368 1.49 -6.93 23.05
C THR A 368 0.53 -6.00 22.32
N ALA A 369 -0.44 -5.41 23.04
CA ALA A 369 -1.34 -4.41 22.47
C ALA A 369 -0.58 -3.22 21.84
N ALA A 370 0.55 -2.79 22.45
CA ALA A 370 1.38 -1.72 21.90
C ALA A 370 1.96 -2.07 20.53
N MET A 371 2.39 -3.33 20.31
CA MET A 371 2.95 -3.79 19.03
C MET A 371 1.89 -3.76 17.91
N TYR A 372 0.66 -4.20 18.21
CA TYR A 372 -0.46 -4.10 17.26
C TYR A 372 -0.82 -2.65 16.90
N ALA A 373 -0.69 -1.72 17.84
CA ALA A 373 -1.03 -0.32 17.64
C ALA A 373 -0.06 0.46 16.74
N VAL A 374 1.18 -0.02 16.53
CA VAL A 374 2.26 0.72 15.82
C VAL A 374 1.82 1.21 14.44
N ARG A 375 1.10 0.39 13.67
CA ARG A 375 0.68 0.76 12.30
C ARG A 375 -0.21 2.00 12.25
N SER A 376 -1.01 2.25 13.30
CA SER A 376 -1.90 3.41 13.38
C SER A 376 -1.14 4.74 13.46
N ASN A 377 0.09 4.73 13.99
CA ASN A 377 0.86 5.93 14.35
C ASN A 377 0.09 6.91 15.26
N GLU A 378 -0.96 6.46 15.96
CA GLU A 378 -1.81 7.31 16.80
C GLU A 378 -1.23 7.44 18.22
N PRO A 379 -0.62 8.58 18.58
CA PRO A 379 0.11 8.73 19.84
C PRO A 379 -0.80 8.59 21.08
N LYS A 380 -2.10 8.89 20.95
CA LYS A 380 -3.06 8.74 22.06
C LYS A 380 -3.17 7.29 22.54
N ILE A 381 -3.04 6.30 21.66
CA ILE A 381 -3.09 4.88 22.05
C ILE A 381 -1.92 4.56 22.98
N PHE A 382 -0.70 4.95 22.61
CA PHE A 382 0.50 4.69 23.42
C PHE A 382 0.49 5.44 24.74
N ARG A 383 0.04 6.70 24.75
CA ARG A 383 -0.14 7.46 26.00
C ARG A 383 -1.16 6.81 26.93
N LEU A 384 -2.26 6.31 26.37
CA LEU A 384 -3.30 5.62 27.13
C LEU A 384 -2.80 4.26 27.67
N LEU A 385 -2.10 3.48 26.86
CA LEU A 385 -1.44 2.25 27.31
C LEU A 385 -0.42 2.54 28.43
N GLY A 386 0.40 3.58 28.27
CA GLY A 386 1.37 4.02 29.29
C GLY A 386 0.72 4.44 30.61
N LYS A 387 -0.40 5.20 30.56
CA LYS A 387 -1.21 5.54 31.74
C LYS A 387 -1.66 4.29 32.53
N HIS A 388 -1.91 3.18 31.81
CA HIS A 388 -2.28 1.90 32.41
C HIS A 388 -1.08 0.94 32.62
N LYS A 389 0.15 1.48 32.68
CA LYS A 389 1.39 0.76 33.00
C LYS A 389 1.79 -0.29 31.95
N ALA A 390 1.58 0.02 30.67
CA ALA A 390 2.16 -0.77 29.59
C ALA A 390 3.71 -0.71 29.63
N ASP A 391 4.35 -1.87 29.53
CA ASP A 391 5.80 -2.00 29.37
C ASP A 391 6.15 -2.10 27.89
N PHE A 392 6.70 -1.01 27.35
CA PHE A 392 7.12 -0.94 25.95
C PHE A 392 8.42 -1.69 25.65
N ASN A 393 9.07 -2.27 26.68
CA ASN A 393 10.30 -3.05 26.55
C ASN A 393 10.04 -4.55 26.40
N LEU A 394 8.78 -5.00 26.51
CA LEU A 394 8.42 -6.37 26.18
C LEU A 394 8.73 -6.66 24.72
N THR A 395 9.20 -7.87 24.46
CA THR A 395 9.58 -8.34 23.13
C THR A 395 8.66 -9.45 22.64
N ASN A 396 8.40 -9.46 21.35
CA ASN A 396 7.81 -10.63 20.69
C ASN A 396 8.84 -11.78 20.59
N LYS A 397 8.44 -12.92 20.01
CA LYS A 397 9.33 -14.07 19.81
C LYS A 397 10.57 -13.77 18.96
N ASP A 398 10.54 -12.74 18.12
CA ASP A 398 11.70 -12.29 17.33
C ASP A 398 12.65 -11.39 18.15
N GLY A 399 12.33 -11.11 19.41
CA GLY A 399 13.12 -10.23 20.27
C GLY A 399 12.95 -8.75 19.92
N VAL A 400 11.83 -8.35 19.30
CA VAL A 400 11.57 -6.97 18.85
C VAL A 400 10.58 -6.27 19.78
N THR A 401 10.88 -5.02 20.15
CA THR A 401 10.00 -4.16 20.97
C THR A 401 9.05 -3.32 20.10
N ALA A 402 7.96 -2.80 20.70
CA ALA A 402 7.05 -1.90 20.00
C ALA A 402 7.75 -0.62 19.50
N LEU A 403 8.67 -0.05 20.28
CA LEU A 403 9.46 1.12 19.90
C LEU A 403 10.26 0.86 18.62
N ALA A 404 10.89 -0.31 18.51
CA ALA A 404 11.69 -0.64 17.35
C ALA A 404 10.87 -0.92 16.09
N MET A 405 9.70 -1.55 16.23
CA MET A 405 8.75 -1.64 15.13
C MET A 405 8.37 -0.25 14.64
N ALA A 406 8.09 0.69 15.57
CA ALA A 406 7.77 2.07 15.21
C ALA A 406 8.94 2.75 14.48
N VAL A 407 10.18 2.54 14.90
CA VAL A 407 11.36 3.10 14.21
C VAL A 407 11.55 2.48 12.83
N ASN A 408 11.46 1.16 12.70
CA ASN A 408 11.64 0.45 11.43
C ASN A 408 10.56 0.84 10.41
N ASP A 409 9.33 1.07 10.86
CA ASP A 409 8.17 1.40 10.03
C ASP A 409 7.94 2.92 9.86
N ASN A 410 8.90 3.74 10.34
CA ASN A 410 8.86 5.21 10.30
C ASN A 410 7.59 5.82 10.96
N LYS A 411 7.22 5.32 12.13
CA LYS A 411 6.07 5.76 12.93
C LYS A 411 6.52 6.70 14.05
N ALA A 412 6.93 7.90 13.67
CA ALA A 412 7.56 8.86 14.58
C ALA A 412 6.67 9.27 15.77
N ASN A 413 5.37 9.46 15.55
CA ASN A 413 4.45 9.85 16.63
C ASN A 413 4.29 8.74 17.66
N ALA A 414 4.20 7.48 17.20
CA ALA A 414 4.18 6.32 18.08
C ALA A 414 5.48 6.18 18.87
N ALA A 415 6.64 6.33 18.20
CA ALA A 415 7.95 6.27 18.84
C ALA A 415 8.09 7.33 19.94
N VAL A 416 7.77 8.60 19.65
CA VAL A 416 7.79 9.69 20.65
C VAL A 416 6.85 9.38 21.81
N ALA A 417 5.61 8.96 21.55
CA ALA A 417 4.66 8.65 22.62
C ALA A 417 5.11 7.48 23.51
N MET A 418 5.81 6.48 22.96
CA MET A 418 6.40 5.39 23.76
C MET A 418 7.60 5.86 24.58
N LEU A 419 8.47 6.69 24.00
CA LEU A 419 9.61 7.29 24.70
C LEU A 419 9.17 8.21 25.84
N ASP A 420 8.11 9.01 25.63
CA ASP A 420 7.43 9.81 26.68
C ASP A 420 6.93 8.94 27.84
N ASN A 421 6.68 7.66 27.59
CA ASN A 421 6.21 6.67 28.57
C ASN A 421 7.30 5.65 28.92
N ASN A 422 8.57 6.07 28.95
CA ASN A 422 9.72 5.30 29.44
C ASN A 422 10.08 4.05 28.62
N ALA A 423 9.76 4.00 27.32
CA ALA A 423 10.35 3.01 26.43
C ALA A 423 11.89 3.21 26.39
N ASN A 424 12.65 2.13 26.53
CA ASN A 424 14.10 2.19 26.52
C ASN A 424 14.63 2.22 25.07
N PRO A 425 15.23 3.33 24.59
CA PRO A 425 15.77 3.39 23.24
C PRO A 425 17.03 2.52 23.05
N ASP A 426 17.68 2.10 24.15
CA ASP A 426 18.87 1.26 24.16
C ASP A 426 18.58 -0.24 24.29
N PHE A 427 17.31 -0.63 24.25
CA PHE A 427 16.96 -2.05 24.23
C PHE A 427 17.59 -2.75 23.02
N ALA A 428 18.44 -3.75 23.28
CA ALA A 428 19.14 -4.51 22.26
C ALA A 428 18.29 -5.70 21.78
N MET A 429 17.99 -5.72 20.49
CA MET A 429 17.00 -6.64 19.91
C MET A 429 17.60 -7.73 19.03
N GLY A 430 16.97 -8.90 19.11
CA GLY A 430 17.32 -10.08 18.33
C GLY A 430 18.76 -10.55 18.53
N ALA A 431 19.17 -11.53 17.73
CA ALA A 431 20.53 -12.06 17.78
C ALA A 431 21.60 -11.01 17.45
N GLY A 432 21.27 -10.06 16.56
CA GLY A 432 22.18 -8.98 16.15
C GLY A 432 22.36 -7.88 17.20
N LYS A 433 21.57 -7.84 18.28
CA LYS A 433 21.59 -6.82 19.34
C LYS A 433 21.51 -5.37 18.81
N TYR A 434 20.69 -5.14 17.79
CA TYR A 434 20.45 -3.78 17.29
C TYR A 434 19.55 -3.03 18.28
N ASN A 435 19.89 -1.78 18.61
CA ASN A 435 18.99 -0.88 19.35
C ASN A 435 18.20 0.02 18.39
N ALA A 436 17.25 0.79 18.92
CA ALA A 436 16.39 1.65 18.12
C ALA A 436 17.19 2.70 17.33
N LEU A 437 18.25 3.26 17.92
CA LEU A 437 19.10 4.25 17.26
C LEU A 437 19.81 3.65 16.04
N MET A 438 20.38 2.46 16.17
CA MET A 438 21.00 1.77 15.04
C MET A 438 20.00 1.51 13.92
N LEU A 439 18.77 1.10 14.22
CA LEU A 439 17.72 0.92 13.21
C LEU A 439 17.41 2.23 12.47
N ALA A 440 17.27 3.35 13.19
CA ALA A 440 17.02 4.66 12.57
C ALA A 440 18.17 5.06 11.62
N VAL A 441 19.41 4.84 12.02
CA VAL A 441 20.61 5.10 11.19
C VAL A 441 20.66 4.17 9.97
N THR A 442 20.40 2.88 10.16
CA THR A 442 20.31 1.91 9.04
C THR A 442 19.26 2.33 8.01
N LYS A 443 18.14 2.94 8.44
CA LYS A 443 17.11 3.48 7.52
C LYS A 443 17.44 4.86 6.95
N GLY A 444 18.50 5.53 7.42
CA GLY A 444 18.82 6.90 7.04
C GLY A 444 17.82 7.93 7.57
N ASN A 445 17.10 7.59 8.65
CA ASN A 445 16.08 8.46 9.21
C ASN A 445 16.70 9.42 10.23
N GLN A 446 17.19 10.55 9.73
CA GLN A 446 17.82 11.59 10.54
C GLN A 446 16.89 12.11 11.65
N THR A 447 15.60 12.32 11.37
CA THR A 447 14.64 12.85 12.35
C THR A 447 14.45 11.89 13.53
N LEU A 448 14.28 10.59 13.26
CA LEU A 448 14.17 9.59 14.32
C LEU A 448 15.48 9.38 15.06
N ALA A 449 16.63 9.40 14.37
CA ALA A 449 17.93 9.34 15.03
C ALA A 449 18.10 10.52 16.01
N GLN A 450 17.74 11.73 15.58
CA GLN A 450 17.80 12.93 16.43
C GLN A 450 16.85 12.82 17.62
N THR A 451 15.62 12.34 17.39
CA THR A 451 14.64 12.11 18.45
C THR A 451 15.19 11.12 19.48
N LEU A 452 15.69 9.96 19.05
CA LEU A 452 16.22 8.94 19.96
C LEU A 452 17.38 9.47 20.80
N LEU A 453 18.28 10.27 20.21
CA LEU A 453 19.37 10.92 20.93
C LEU A 453 18.87 11.96 21.95
N GLN A 454 17.80 12.71 21.63
CA GLN A 454 17.15 13.62 22.60
C GLN A 454 16.56 12.85 23.79
N TYR A 455 16.06 11.64 23.57
CA TYR A 455 15.64 10.70 24.62
C TYR A 455 16.80 9.84 25.16
N LYS A 456 18.03 10.36 25.07
CA LYS A 456 19.24 9.79 25.67
C LYS A 456 19.63 8.39 25.18
N ALA A 457 19.24 8.01 23.96
CA ALA A 457 19.79 6.81 23.32
C ALA A 457 21.33 6.89 23.28
N ASN A 458 22.00 5.80 23.64
CA ASN A 458 23.45 5.75 23.69
C ASN A 458 24.05 5.77 22.27
N PRO A 459 24.74 6.84 21.85
CA PRO A 459 25.36 6.91 20.53
C PRO A 459 26.56 5.96 20.37
N ASN A 460 27.03 5.37 21.47
CA ASN A 460 28.15 4.43 21.55
C ASN A 460 27.69 3.00 21.83
N ALA A 461 26.40 2.69 21.73
CA ALA A 461 25.91 1.32 21.86
C ALA A 461 26.60 0.41 20.83
N LYS A 462 26.88 -0.83 21.23
CA LYS A 462 27.47 -1.86 20.35
C LYS A 462 26.46 -2.96 20.10
N ASN A 463 26.33 -3.35 18.84
CA ASN A 463 25.55 -4.53 18.45
C ASN A 463 26.39 -5.81 18.67
N ALA A 464 25.89 -6.97 18.23
CA ALA A 464 26.54 -8.26 18.46
C ALA A 464 27.92 -8.41 17.79
N GLY A 465 28.24 -7.61 16.76
CA GLY A 465 29.54 -7.57 16.09
C GLY A 465 30.40 -6.37 16.49
N GLY A 466 30.08 -5.72 17.61
CA GLY A 466 30.80 -4.54 18.08
C GLY A 466 30.53 -3.25 17.29
N VAL A 467 29.61 -3.28 16.32
CA VAL A 467 29.29 -2.14 15.43
C VAL A 467 28.48 -1.10 16.19
N THR A 468 28.86 0.18 16.03
CA THR A 468 28.21 1.34 16.64
C THR A 468 27.30 2.09 15.64
N PRO A 469 26.34 2.93 16.08
CA PRO A 469 25.59 3.80 15.20
C PRO A 469 26.47 4.63 14.26
N LEU A 470 27.60 5.14 14.76
CA LEU A 470 28.54 5.94 13.97
C LEU A 470 29.18 5.14 12.83
N MET A 471 29.52 3.87 13.08
CA MET A 471 30.03 2.96 12.05
C MET A 471 28.99 2.66 10.97
N ILE A 472 27.72 2.48 11.35
CA ILE A 472 26.62 2.29 10.38
C ILE A 472 26.45 3.54 9.51
N ALA A 473 26.44 4.74 10.12
CA ALA A 473 26.32 6.00 9.39
C ALA A 473 27.50 6.22 8.43
N ALA A 474 28.71 5.86 8.87
CA ALA A 474 29.93 5.91 8.07
C ALA A 474 29.89 4.96 6.87
N HIS A 475 29.46 3.71 7.06
CA HIS A 475 29.30 2.73 5.99
C HIS A 475 28.32 3.19 4.90
N LYS A 476 27.29 3.96 5.28
CA LYS A 476 26.22 4.41 4.38
C LYS A 476 26.40 5.83 3.83
N ASP A 477 27.55 6.46 4.05
CA ASP A 477 27.86 7.84 3.65
C ASP A 477 26.84 8.90 4.12
N GLN A 478 26.37 8.77 5.36
CA GLN A 478 25.32 9.63 5.94
C GLN A 478 25.90 10.79 6.77
N ASP A 479 26.49 11.78 6.10
CA ASP A 479 27.15 12.96 6.71
C ASP A 479 26.34 13.70 7.79
N MET A 480 25.05 13.93 7.56
CA MET A 480 24.19 14.60 8.53
C MET A 480 23.97 13.78 9.80
N ILE A 481 23.84 12.45 9.67
CA ILE A 481 23.69 11.54 10.80
C ILE A 481 25.03 11.34 11.52
N VAL A 482 26.15 11.27 10.79
CA VAL A 482 27.51 11.30 11.38
C VAL A 482 27.66 12.55 12.26
N SER A 483 27.36 13.73 11.71
CA SER A 483 27.44 15.00 12.45
C SER A 483 26.56 15.01 13.70
N LEU A 484 25.34 14.47 13.59
CA LEU A 484 24.40 14.35 14.69
C LEU A 484 24.92 13.43 15.80
N LEU A 485 25.45 12.26 15.44
CA LEU A 485 25.99 11.29 16.39
C LEU A 485 27.22 11.84 17.11
N LEU A 486 28.12 12.52 16.40
CA LEU A 486 29.30 13.18 16.98
C LEU A 486 28.90 14.26 17.98
N LYS A 487 27.92 15.12 17.64
CA LYS A 487 27.36 16.12 18.57
C LYS A 487 26.74 15.49 19.81
N ALA A 488 26.20 14.27 19.69
CA ALA A 488 25.65 13.53 20.82
C ALA A 488 26.72 12.78 21.64
N GLY A 489 28.00 12.85 21.29
CA GLY A 489 29.10 12.22 22.01
C GLY A 489 29.49 10.83 21.50
N ALA A 490 29.25 10.52 20.22
CA ALA A 490 29.78 9.32 19.59
C ALA A 490 31.31 9.35 19.54
N LYS A 491 31.95 8.26 19.93
CA LYS A 491 33.40 8.07 20.00
C LYS A 491 33.95 7.54 18.68
N VAL A 492 34.80 8.31 18.02
CA VAL A 492 35.37 7.99 16.69
C VAL A 492 36.40 6.85 16.73
N GLU A 493 36.99 6.61 17.89
CA GLU A 493 38.05 5.63 18.14
C GLU A 493 37.54 4.24 18.50
N MET A 494 36.23 4.07 18.70
CA MET A 494 35.63 2.76 18.95
C MET A 494 35.87 1.82 17.76
N LYS A 495 36.12 0.56 18.08
CA LYS A 495 36.36 -0.52 17.11
C LYS A 495 35.24 -1.55 17.17
N ASP A 496 34.83 -2.05 16.00
CA ASP A 496 34.04 -3.27 15.90
C ASP A 496 34.89 -4.51 16.21
N ASP A 497 34.30 -5.69 16.11
CA ASP A 497 34.99 -6.95 16.43
C ASP A 497 36.05 -7.35 15.38
N GLU A 498 36.02 -6.74 14.19
CA GLU A 498 37.08 -6.83 13.18
C GLU A 498 38.21 -5.81 13.42
N GLY A 499 38.09 -4.97 14.44
CA GLY A 499 39.07 -3.94 14.78
C GLY A 499 38.95 -2.65 13.97
N LYS A 500 37.89 -2.48 13.17
CA LYS A 500 37.67 -1.32 12.29
C LYS A 500 36.97 -0.20 13.05
N THR A 501 37.43 1.03 12.84
CA THR A 501 36.74 2.24 13.32
C THR A 501 35.77 2.76 12.26
N ALA A 502 34.89 3.70 12.63
CA ALA A 502 34.02 4.37 11.66
C ALA A 502 34.81 5.01 10.50
N LEU A 503 36.01 5.55 10.78
CA LEU A 503 36.88 6.13 9.76
C LEU A 503 37.42 5.08 8.78
N VAL A 504 37.80 3.89 9.27
CA VAL A 504 38.27 2.78 8.42
C VAL A 504 37.12 2.30 7.53
N ILE A 505 35.94 2.09 8.12
CA ILE A 505 34.74 1.67 7.39
C ILE A 505 34.36 2.69 6.30
N ALA A 506 34.41 3.98 6.60
CA ALA A 506 34.12 5.02 5.59
C ALA A 506 35.12 4.97 4.41
N LYS A 507 36.41 4.72 4.67
CA LYS A 507 37.43 4.59 3.61
C LYS A 507 37.20 3.36 2.74
N GLU A 508 36.92 2.21 3.35
CA GLU A 508 36.68 0.95 2.62
C GLU A 508 35.44 0.99 1.73
N ASN A 509 34.46 1.85 2.06
CA ASN A 509 33.19 1.98 1.33
C ASN A 509 33.09 3.23 0.44
N ASP A 510 34.21 3.95 0.24
CA ASP A 510 34.25 5.19 -0.55
C ASP A 510 33.22 6.25 -0.10
N ALA A 511 32.98 6.33 1.22
CA ALA A 511 31.99 7.21 1.84
C ALA A 511 32.54 8.63 2.04
N GLN A 512 32.68 9.36 0.93
CA GLN A 512 33.37 10.65 0.86
C GLN A 512 32.80 11.72 1.83
N LYS A 513 31.47 11.79 1.98
CA LYS A 513 30.85 12.81 2.84
C LYS A 513 31.05 12.48 4.32
N ALA A 514 30.91 11.21 4.68
CA ALA A 514 31.20 10.74 6.04
C ALA A 514 32.68 10.93 6.41
N LEU A 515 33.61 10.70 5.48
CA LEU A 515 35.05 10.92 5.71
C LEU A 515 35.36 12.36 6.11
N ILE A 516 34.77 13.35 5.42
CA ILE A 516 34.95 14.76 5.73
C ILE A 516 34.53 15.06 7.18
N GLN A 517 33.37 14.55 7.61
CA GLN A 517 32.84 14.78 8.96
C GLN A 517 33.64 14.04 10.04
N LEU A 518 34.14 12.83 9.76
CA LEU A 518 34.93 12.05 10.72
C LEU A 518 36.34 12.60 10.91
N GLN A 519 36.92 13.22 9.87
CA GLN A 519 38.25 13.83 9.94
C GLN A 519 38.25 15.18 10.67
N SER A 520 37.16 15.94 10.58
CA SER A 520 37.01 17.22 11.27
C SER A 520 36.73 17.09 12.78
N ALA A 521 36.40 15.88 13.25
CA ALA A 521 36.06 15.59 14.64
C ALA A 521 37.25 15.11 15.51
N LYS A 522 38.48 15.17 14.97
CA LYS A 522 39.72 14.72 15.64
C LYS A 522 40.32 15.75 16.59
#